data_AF-A0A6C0HX67-F1
#
_entry.id   AF-A0A6C0HX67-F1
#
_cell.length_a   1.000
_cell.length_b   1.000
_cell.length_c   1.000
_cell.angle_alpha   90.00
_cell.angle_beta   90.00
_cell.angle_gamma   90.00
#
_symmetry.space_group_name_H-M   'P 1'
#
loop_
_entity.id
_entity.type
_entity.pdbx_description
1 polymer ?
#
loop_
_entity_poly.entity_id
_entity_poly.type
_entity_poly.pdbx_seq_one_letter_code
_entity_poly.pdbx_strand_id
1 'polypeptide(L)'
;MTDNIQIEIQEILDTNKISDLKRFIKKRQSLNSYNICLSYMFYLLQSIGILTTTIGTGYEIKELIWSGIGVNILASLIHSYEQINNNISIKLLKNIENIKKNNYVDEDVMIDLNADDNKDKNKK
;
A
#
# COMPACT_ATOMS: atom_id res chain seq x y z
N MET A 1 -22.09 32.27 26.23
CA MET A 1 -21.15 31.34 26.88
C MET A 1 -21.00 30.06 26.06
N THR A 2 -22.10 29.50 25.54
CA THR A 2 -22.13 28.42 24.54
C THR A 2 -21.43 28.75 23.21
N ASP A 3 -21.54 29.98 22.71
CA ASP A 3 -20.92 30.36 21.42
C ASP A 3 -19.39 30.32 21.45
N ASN A 4 -18.79 30.65 22.59
CA ASN A 4 -17.34 30.64 22.76
C ASN A 4 -16.78 29.20 22.76
N ILE A 5 -17.54 28.27 23.35
CA ILE A 5 -17.22 26.83 23.34
C ILE A 5 -17.34 26.27 21.91
N GLN A 6 -18.36 26.67 21.15
CA GLN A 6 -18.51 26.22 19.76
C GLN A 6 -17.38 26.72 18.86
N ILE A 7 -16.93 27.96 19.05
CA ILE A 7 -15.78 28.53 18.31
C ILE A 7 -14.50 27.74 18.64
N GLU A 8 -14.24 27.48 19.92
CA GLU A 8 -13.05 26.74 20.36
C GLU A 8 -13.04 25.28 19.84
N ILE A 9 -14.20 24.61 19.84
CA ILE A 9 -14.36 23.27 19.24
C ILE A 9 -14.06 23.32 17.74
N GLN A 10 -14.57 24.32 17.02
CA GLN A 10 -14.37 24.47 15.58
C GLN A 10 -12.89 24.70 15.25
N GLU A 11 -12.19 25.53 16.02
CA GLU A 11 -10.76 25.78 15.87
C GLU A 11 -9.93 24.50 16.09
N ILE A 12 -10.29 23.68 17.08
CA ILE A 12 -9.63 22.39 17.34
C ILE A 12 -9.83 21.44 16.15
N LEU A 13 -11.05 21.32 15.65
CA LEU A 13 -11.36 20.45 14.50
C LEU A 13 -10.64 20.89 13.23
N ASP A 14 -10.61 22.19 12.95
CA ASP A 14 -9.96 22.72 11.75
C ASP A 14 -8.42 22.59 11.84
N THR A 15 -7.86 22.80 13.03
CA THR A 15 -6.43 22.55 13.28
C THR A 15 -6.09 21.06 13.07
N ASN A 16 -6.93 20.15 13.57
CA ASN A 16 -6.73 18.71 13.40
C ASN A 16 -6.80 18.30 11.91
N LYS A 17 -7.80 18.77 11.17
CA LYS A 17 -7.92 18.53 9.71
C LYS A 17 -6.68 18.98 8.93
N ILE A 18 -6.13 20.16 9.26
CA ILE A 18 -4.90 20.67 8.61
C ILE A 18 -3.69 19.78 8.96
N SER A 19 -3.58 19.36 10.22
CA SER A 19 -2.53 18.45 10.68
C SER A 19 -2.58 17.11 9.96
N ASP A 20 -3.77 16.51 9.87
CA ASP A 20 -4.00 15.24 9.18
C ASP A 20 -3.73 15.32 7.69
N LEU A 21 -4.17 16.40 7.03
CA LEU A 21 -3.88 16.63 5.62
C LEU A 21 -2.37 16.63 5.34
N LYS A 22 -1.59 17.35 6.16
CA LYS A 22 -0.12 17.36 6.06
C LYS A 22 0.46 15.96 6.29
N ARG A 23 -0.03 15.24 7.30
CA ARG A 23 0.42 13.87 7.62
C ARG A 23 0.13 12.90 6.47
N PHE A 24 -1.07 12.94 5.90
CA PHE A 24 -1.48 12.06 4.80
C PHE A 24 -0.66 12.32 3.54
N ILE A 25 -0.46 13.58 3.16
CA ILE A 25 0.38 13.92 1.99
C ILE A 25 1.81 13.42 2.18
N LYS A 26 2.42 13.69 3.35
CA LYS A 26 3.79 13.24 3.66
C LYS A 26 3.90 11.72 3.65
N LYS A 27 2.93 11.02 4.26
CA LYS A 27 2.90 9.55 4.29
C LYS A 27 2.77 8.97 2.89
N ARG A 28 1.94 9.55 2.01
CA ARG A 28 1.80 9.11 0.62
C ARG A 28 3.07 9.29 -0.20
N GLN A 29 3.76 10.43 -0.06
CA GLN A 29 5.04 10.65 -0.72
C GLN A 29 6.07 9.59 -0.30
N SER A 30 6.14 9.29 1.01
CA SER A 30 7.01 8.23 1.52
C SER A 30 6.61 6.86 0.97
N LEU A 31 5.33 6.48 1.02
CA LEU A 31 4.83 5.21 0.48
C LEU A 31 5.15 5.06 -0.99
N ASN A 32 4.99 6.12 -1.80
CA ASN A 32 5.30 6.09 -3.22
C ASN A 32 6.79 5.82 -3.48
N SER A 33 7.69 6.48 -2.73
CA SER A 33 9.13 6.23 -2.85
C SER A 33 9.51 4.80 -2.46
N TYR A 34 8.90 4.27 -1.38
CA TYR A 34 9.12 2.88 -0.98
C TYR A 34 8.52 1.89 -1.98
N ASN A 35 7.38 2.20 -2.59
CA ASN A 35 6.72 1.35 -3.57
C ASN A 35 7.60 1.15 -4.81
N ILE A 36 8.22 2.23 -5.31
CA ILE A 36 9.18 2.17 -6.41
C ILE A 36 10.36 1.25 -6.06
N CYS A 37 10.92 1.38 -4.85
CA CYS A 37 12.01 0.52 -4.39
C CYS A 37 11.60 -0.95 -4.31
N LEU A 38 10.44 -1.25 -3.71
CA LEU A 38 9.90 -2.62 -3.62
C LEU A 38 9.65 -3.24 -4.99
N SER A 39 9.12 -2.46 -5.93
CA SER A 39 8.87 -2.91 -7.30
C SER A 39 10.18 -3.30 -8.01
N TYR A 40 11.23 -2.47 -7.90
CA TYR A 40 12.54 -2.83 -8.43
C TYR A 40 13.14 -4.08 -7.77
N MET A 41 13.00 -4.22 -6.45
CA MET A 41 13.48 -5.39 -5.72
C MET A 41 12.73 -6.67 -6.12
N PHE A 42 11.42 -6.57 -6.33
CA PHE A 42 10.59 -7.68 -6.81
C PHE A 42 11.10 -8.21 -8.15
N TYR A 43 11.24 -7.35 -9.16
CA TYR A 43 11.68 -7.78 -10.49
C TYR A 43 13.11 -8.33 -10.49
N LEU A 44 13.99 -7.75 -9.67
CA LEU A 44 15.36 -8.24 -9.51
C LEU A 44 15.37 -9.66 -8.94
N LEU A 45 14.67 -9.88 -7.81
CA LEU A 45 14.62 -11.21 -7.17
C LEU A 45 13.92 -12.24 -8.04
N GLN A 46 12.82 -11.86 -8.69
CA GLN A 46 12.11 -12.75 -9.60
C GLN A 46 13.01 -13.18 -10.78
N SER A 47 13.79 -12.25 -11.35
CA SER A 47 14.72 -12.57 -12.42
C SER A 47 15.83 -13.53 -11.96
N ILE A 48 16.39 -13.31 -10.77
CA ILE A 48 17.38 -14.21 -10.16
C ILE A 48 16.78 -15.59 -9.90
N GLY A 49 15.56 -15.66 -9.36
CA GLY A 49 14.89 -16.92 -9.08
C GLY A 49 14.63 -17.72 -10.35
N ILE A 50 14.14 -17.07 -11.41
CA ILE A 50 13.94 -17.70 -12.72
C ILE A 50 15.28 -18.19 -13.30
N LEU A 51 16.31 -17.34 -13.35
CA LEU A 51 17.63 -17.71 -13.86
C LEU A 51 18.22 -18.91 -13.11
N THR A 52 18.17 -18.87 -11.78
CA THR A 52 18.69 -19.95 -10.92
C THR A 52 17.94 -21.26 -11.19
N THR A 53 16.62 -21.19 -11.32
CA THR A 53 15.79 -22.35 -11.65
C THR A 53 16.15 -22.91 -13.04
N THR A 54 16.27 -22.05 -14.04
CA THR A 54 16.63 -22.45 -15.42
C THR A 54 18.00 -23.12 -15.49
N ILE A 55 19.00 -22.58 -14.81
CA ILE A 55 20.34 -23.19 -14.73
C ILE A 55 20.25 -24.55 -14.03
N GLY A 56 19.54 -24.63 -12.91
CA GLY A 56 19.33 -25.88 -12.18
C GLY A 56 18.66 -26.96 -13.02
N THR A 57 17.65 -26.59 -13.81
CA THR A 57 17.00 -27.49 -14.76
C THR A 57 17.94 -27.92 -15.88
N GLY A 58 18.73 -27.00 -16.44
CA GLY A 58 19.66 -27.31 -17.54
C GLY A 58 20.79 -28.27 -17.17
N TYR A 59 21.25 -28.25 -15.92
CA TYR A 59 22.29 -29.16 -15.40
C TYR A 59 21.73 -30.30 -14.52
N GLU A 60 20.41 -30.45 -14.42
CA GLU A 60 19.73 -31.44 -13.57
C GLU A 60 20.09 -31.37 -12.07
N ILE A 61 20.48 -30.19 -11.57
CA ILE A 61 20.84 -29.95 -10.16
C ILE A 61 19.58 -29.58 -9.38
N LYS A 62 18.99 -30.56 -8.70
CA LYS A 62 17.71 -30.41 -7.98
C LYS A 62 17.75 -29.36 -6.88
N GLU A 63 18.86 -29.25 -6.15
CA GLU A 63 19.03 -28.29 -5.06
C GLU A 63 18.94 -26.84 -5.57
N LEU A 64 19.50 -26.58 -6.75
CA LEU A 64 19.51 -25.26 -7.37
C LEU A 64 18.11 -24.86 -7.88
N ILE A 65 17.35 -25.83 -8.41
CA ILE A 65 15.94 -25.65 -8.79
C ILE A 65 15.12 -25.20 -7.58
N TRP A 66 15.24 -25.91 -6.44
CA TRP A 66 14.52 -25.56 -5.22
C TRP A 66 14.94 -24.21 -4.64
N SER A 67 16.23 -23.87 -4.73
CA SER A 67 16.72 -22.54 -4.35
C SER A 67 16.08 -21.43 -5.20
N GLY A 68 16.02 -21.60 -6.52
CA GLY A 68 15.38 -20.64 -7.42
C GLY A 68 13.88 -20.46 -7.17
N ILE A 69 13.17 -21.57 -6.91
CA ILE A 69 11.75 -21.52 -6.49
C ILE A 69 11.61 -20.74 -5.18
N GLY A 70 12.47 -20.99 -4.19
CA GLY A 70 12.47 -20.26 -2.92
C GLY A 70 12.66 -18.76 -3.07
N VAL A 71 13.58 -18.34 -3.96
CA VAL A 71 13.80 -16.92 -4.27
C VAL A 71 12.56 -16.29 -4.92
N ASN A 72 11.87 -17.00 -5.81
CA ASN A 72 10.62 -16.51 -6.42
C ASN A 72 9.50 -16.34 -5.38
N ILE A 73 9.40 -17.22 -4.38
CA ILE A 73 8.44 -17.06 -3.28
C ILE A 73 8.75 -15.79 -2.47
N LEU A 74 10.02 -15.52 -2.19
CA LEU A 74 10.43 -14.27 -1.53
C LEU A 74 10.06 -13.04 -2.38
N ALA A 75 10.23 -13.11 -3.69
CA ALA A 75 9.79 -12.05 -4.59
C ALA A 75 8.27 -11.83 -4.48
N SER A 76 7.46 -12.89 -4.48
CA SER A 76 6.01 -12.77 -4.30
C SER A 76 5.62 -12.09 -2.98
N LEU A 77 6.32 -12.35 -1.88
CA LEU A 77 6.09 -11.66 -0.60
C LEU A 77 6.36 -10.15 -0.70
N ILE A 78 7.46 -9.76 -1.36
CA ILE A 78 7.78 -8.35 -1.61
C ILE A 78 6.67 -7.68 -2.42
N HIS A 79 6.16 -8.37 -3.44
CA HIS A 79 5.03 -7.87 -4.22
C HIS A 79 3.75 -7.72 -3.39
N SER A 80 3.47 -8.61 -2.44
CA SER A 80 2.35 -8.44 -1.50
C SER A 80 2.52 -7.18 -0.64
N TYR A 81 3.73 -6.88 -0.16
CA TYR A 81 4.00 -5.64 0.58
C TYR A 81 3.83 -4.38 -0.29
N GLU A 82 4.23 -4.45 -1.55
CA GLU A 82 3.97 -3.40 -2.54
C GLU A 82 2.45 -3.12 -2.66
N GLN A 83 1.64 -4.17 -2.83
CA GLN A 83 0.18 -4.05 -2.92
C GLN A 83 -0.43 -3.43 -1.66
N ILE A 84 0.00 -3.85 -0.47
CA ILE A 84 -0.45 -3.26 0.80
C ILE A 84 -0.13 -1.76 0.83
N ASN A 85 1.08 -1.37 0.43
CA ASN A 85 1.49 0.03 0.41
C ASN A 85 0.67 0.86 -0.59
N ASN A 86 0.37 0.32 -1.77
CA ASN A 86 -0.51 0.95 -2.74
C ASN A 86 -1.93 1.12 -2.22
N ASN A 87 -2.48 0.11 -1.56
CA ASN A 87 -3.83 0.17 -0.98
C ASN A 87 -3.92 1.24 0.11
N ILE A 88 -2.89 1.35 0.97
CA ILE A 88 -2.79 2.43 1.95
C ILE A 88 -2.71 3.79 1.25
N SER A 89 -1.91 3.92 0.18
CA SER A 89 -1.79 5.17 -0.57
C SER A 89 -3.10 5.62 -1.21
N ILE A 90 -3.87 4.69 -1.78
CA ILE A 90 -5.21 4.94 -2.35
C ILE A 90 -6.17 5.40 -1.25
N LYS A 91 -6.14 4.76 -0.08
CA LYS A 91 -6.98 5.15 1.05
C LYS A 91 -6.66 6.57 1.54
N LEU A 92 -5.38 6.88 1.69
CA LEU A 92 -4.93 8.23 2.02
C LEU A 92 -5.35 9.27 0.96
N LEU A 93 -5.41 8.91 -0.34
CA LEU A 93 -5.98 9.78 -1.37
C LEU A 93 -7.46 10.09 -1.11
N LYS A 94 -8.26 9.06 -0.82
CA LYS A 94 -9.68 9.23 -0.51
C LYS A 94 -9.88 10.15 0.69
N ASN A 95 -9.06 10.00 1.74
CA ASN A 95 -9.14 10.87 2.90
C ASN A 95 -8.79 12.33 2.57
N ILE A 96 -7.75 12.55 1.76
CA ILE A 96 -7.40 13.90 1.26
C ILE A 96 -8.56 14.50 0.45
N GLU A 97 -9.20 13.71 -0.42
CA GLU A 97 -10.39 14.15 -1.18
C GLU A 97 -11.58 14.45 -0.28
N ASN A 98 -11.80 13.67 0.77
CA ASN A 98 -12.87 13.89 1.74
C ASN A 98 -12.63 15.17 2.56
N ILE A 99 -11.38 15.45 2.95
CA ILE A 99 -11.01 16.73 3.57
C ILE A 99 -11.31 17.89 2.61
N LYS A 100 -10.93 17.76 1.33
CA LYS A 100 -11.22 18.79 0.31
C LYS A 100 -12.73 19.03 0.12
N LYS A 101 -13.55 17.99 0.24
CA LYS A 101 -15.01 18.03 0.08
C LYS A 101 -15.76 18.37 1.37
N ASN A 102 -15.07 18.70 2.47
CA ASN A 102 -15.64 18.90 3.81
C ASN A 102 -16.41 17.69 4.40
N ASN A 103 -16.17 16.48 3.88
CA ASN A 103 -16.80 15.23 4.33
C ASN A 103 -15.83 14.33 5.11
N TYR A 104 -14.81 14.90 5.73
CA TYR A 104 -13.82 14.13 6.49
C TYR A 104 -14.41 13.65 7.83
N VAL A 105 -14.30 12.34 8.07
CA VAL A 105 -14.63 11.68 9.33
C VAL A 105 -13.35 11.03 9.82
N ASP A 106 -12.98 11.31 11.08
CA ASP A 106 -11.70 10.89 11.67
C ASP A 106 -11.65 9.39 12.01
N GLU A 107 -12.78 8.69 11.86
CA GLU A 107 -12.89 7.23 12.00
C GLU A 107 -12.80 6.56 10.64
N ASP A 108 -11.68 5.89 10.38
CA ASP A 108 -11.49 5.15 9.15
C ASP A 108 -11.46 3.65 9.44
N VAL A 109 -12.39 2.90 8.83
CA VAL A 109 -12.60 1.45 9.01
C VAL A 109 -11.28 0.69 8.81
N MET A 110 -10.92 -0.18 9.76
CA MET A 110 -9.73 -1.03 9.65
C MET A 110 -9.75 -1.78 8.31
N ILE A 111 -8.60 -1.83 7.63
CA ILE A 111 -8.49 -2.45 6.31
C ILE A 111 -8.80 -3.95 6.45
N ASP A 112 -9.88 -4.39 5.80
CA ASP A 112 -10.05 -5.80 5.47
C ASP A 112 -9.19 -6.07 4.23
N LEU A 113 -8.08 -6.79 4.42
CA LEU A 113 -7.04 -7.03 3.41
C LEU A 113 -7.52 -7.86 2.20
N ASN A 114 -8.79 -8.25 2.17
CA ASN A 114 -9.37 -9.17 1.19
C ASN A 114 -10.43 -8.52 0.25
N ALA A 115 -10.68 -7.21 0.35
CA ALA A 115 -11.86 -6.60 -0.29
C ALA A 115 -11.75 -6.35 -1.82
N ASP A 116 -10.57 -6.52 -2.44
CA ASP A 116 -10.37 -6.17 -3.85
C ASP A 116 -10.68 -7.29 -4.86
N ASP A 117 -11.10 -8.49 -4.43
CA ASP A 117 -11.31 -9.62 -5.35
C ASP A 117 -12.74 -9.77 -5.92
N ASN A 118 -13.64 -8.80 -5.66
CA ASN A 118 -15.08 -8.99 -5.95
C ASN A 118 -15.79 -7.82 -6.67
N LYS A 119 -15.07 -6.99 -7.43
CA LYS A 119 -15.72 -5.92 -8.24
C LYS A 119 -15.80 -6.15 -9.74
N ASP A 120 -15.20 -7.21 -10.29
CA ASP A 120 -15.22 -7.46 -11.74
C ASP A 120 -16.07 -8.65 -12.22
N LYS A 121 -16.84 -9.31 -11.34
CA LYS A 121 -17.69 -10.46 -11.72
C LYS A 121 -19.16 -10.16 -12.03
N ASN A 122 -19.62 -8.91 -11.91
CA ASN A 122 -21.02 -8.53 -12.19
C ASN A 122 -21.18 -7.57 -13.39
N LYS A 123 -20.37 -7.74 -14.44
CA LYS A 123 -20.65 -7.21 -15.79
C LYS A 123 -20.46 -8.30 -16.84
N LYS A 124 -21.40 -9.25 -16.88
CA LYS A 124 -21.78 -9.99 -18.09
C LYS A 124 -23.25 -10.35 -18.00
#